data_AF-A0A7C7V5U2-F1
#
_entry.id   AF-A0A7C7V5U2-F1
#
_cell.length_a   1.000
_cell.length_b   1.000
_cell.length_c   1.000
_cell.angle_alpha   90.00
_cell.angle_beta   90.00
_cell.angle_gamma   90.00
#
_symmetry.space_group_name_H-M   'P 1'
#
loop_
_entity.id
_entity.type
_entity.pdbx_description
1 polymer ?
#
loop_
_entity_poly.entity_id
_entity_poly.type
_entity_poly.pdbx_seq_one_letter_code
_entity_poly.pdbx_strand_id
1 'polypeptide(L)'
;MMIHQGRRSGVVLKTFLIGAHPIIQACIQRLKIPEIIATYVKHDRRFKPPVERMLRVLVPNILTARTPIYEIADWLARLDESSLGIDREETASIHDDRMGKALQAFQQGRHKDASFRLALSSIEVFELDCSRIHQDTTTVTLYVERYEVVDGDRVSVFPARLNPVQRQPVDLPEVPESLYRQEPSTSAAQPRRPAKTPKHHSPPTERGI
;
A
#
# COMPACT_ATOMS: atom_id res chain seq x y z
N MET A 1 13.62 -18.79 5.70
CA MET A 1 13.92 -20.00 6.50
C MET A 1 15.31 -20.40 6.10
N MET A 2 16.20 -20.72 7.04
CA MET A 2 17.51 -21.25 6.65
C MET A 2 17.41 -22.76 6.53
N ILE A 3 17.84 -23.29 5.38
CA ILE A 3 17.83 -24.72 5.10
C ILE A 3 19.29 -25.18 5.03
N HIS A 4 19.68 -26.11 5.89
CA HIS A 4 21.00 -26.73 5.86
C HIS A 4 20.86 -28.20 5.47
N GLN A 5 21.65 -28.65 4.51
CA GLN A 5 21.74 -30.07 4.17
C GLN A 5 22.44 -30.82 5.30
N GLY A 6 21.81 -31.90 5.76
CA GLY A 6 22.33 -32.75 6.80
C GLY A 6 23.49 -33.61 6.29
N ARG A 7 24.32 -34.09 7.22
CA ARG A 7 25.45 -35.01 6.92
C ARG A 7 25.00 -36.35 6.34
N ARG A 8 23.73 -36.73 6.50
CA ARG A 8 23.11 -37.92 5.89
C ARG A 8 22.26 -37.50 4.71
N SER A 9 22.33 -38.27 3.62
CA SER A 9 21.50 -38.07 2.43
C SER A 9 20.01 -38.04 2.82
N GLY A 10 19.29 -37.03 2.33
CA GLY A 10 17.86 -36.82 2.58
C GLY A 10 17.51 -36.13 3.90
N VAL A 11 18.48 -35.81 4.76
CA VAL A 11 18.23 -35.07 6.01
C VAL A 11 18.38 -33.58 5.77
N VAL A 12 17.40 -32.80 6.24
CA VAL A 12 17.39 -31.34 6.08
C VAL A 12 17.13 -30.71 7.44
N LEU A 13 18.02 -29.81 7.86
CA LEU A 13 17.80 -28.94 9.02
C LEU A 13 17.11 -27.66 8.53
N LYS A 14 15.96 -27.34 9.12
CA LYS A 14 15.23 -26.09 8.86
C LYS A 14 15.25 -25.23 10.12
N THR A 15 15.71 -23.98 9.96
CA THR A 15 15.71 -22.98 11.03
C THR A 15 14.68 -21.90 10.71
N PHE A 16 13.84 -21.61 11.69
CA PHE A 16 12.78 -20.61 11.62
C PHE A 16 13.06 -19.45 12.58
N LEU A 17 12.67 -18.25 12.19
CA LEU A 17 12.72 -17.07 13.04
C LEU A 17 11.43 -17.00 13.87
N ILE A 18 11.56 -17.10 15.19
CA ILE A 18 10.42 -16.93 16.13
C ILE A 18 10.30 -15.47 16.56
N GLY A 19 11.38 -14.82 17.01
CA GLY A 19 11.36 -13.41 17.41
C GLY A 19 10.26 -13.05 18.43
N ALA A 20 9.70 -11.84 18.32
CA ALA A 20 8.60 -11.37 19.17
C ALA A 20 7.20 -11.87 18.72
N HIS A 21 7.13 -12.68 17.66
CA HIS A 21 5.86 -13.08 17.04
C HIS A 21 4.87 -13.76 18.00
N PRO A 22 5.28 -14.67 18.91
CA PRO A 22 4.34 -15.29 19.85
C PRO A 22 3.67 -14.29 20.80
N ILE A 23 4.41 -13.27 21.26
CA ILE A 23 3.88 -12.23 22.15
C ILE A 23 2.90 -11.36 21.38
N ILE A 24 3.29 -10.92 20.17
CA ILE A 24 2.42 -10.12 19.30
C ILE A 24 1.14 -10.89 18.99
N GLN A 25 1.26 -12.18 18.68
CA GLN A 25 0.15 -13.07 18.39
C GLN A 25 -0.81 -13.23 19.59
N ALA A 26 -0.27 -13.37 20.81
CA ALA A 26 -1.08 -13.39 22.02
C ALA A 26 -1.84 -12.07 22.22
N CYS A 27 -1.20 -10.92 21.96
CA CYS A 27 -1.86 -9.61 22.01
C CYS A 27 -2.96 -9.48 20.95
N ILE A 28 -2.70 -9.90 19.71
CA ILE A 28 -3.68 -9.92 18.62
C ILE A 28 -4.94 -10.71 19.01
N GLN A 29 -4.76 -11.88 19.64
CA GLN A 29 -5.87 -12.71 20.11
C GLN A 29 -6.62 -12.09 21.28
N ARG A 30 -5.91 -11.57 22.28
CA ARG A 30 -6.54 -10.88 23.43
C ARG A 30 -7.37 -9.68 23.00
N LEU A 31 -6.86 -8.92 22.04
CA LEU A 31 -7.55 -7.75 21.48
C LEU A 31 -8.66 -8.11 20.47
N LYS A 32 -8.73 -9.38 20.04
CA LYS A 32 -9.66 -9.86 19.01
C LYS A 32 -9.59 -9.05 17.71
N ILE A 33 -8.36 -8.75 17.27
CA ILE A 33 -8.15 -7.87 16.12
C ILE A 33 -8.83 -8.39 14.85
N PRO A 34 -8.67 -9.67 14.45
CA PRO A 34 -9.33 -10.19 13.25
C PRO A 34 -10.84 -10.11 13.33
N GLU A 35 -11.42 -10.43 14.49
CA GLU A 35 -12.86 -10.42 14.70
C GLU A 35 -13.42 -9.00 14.62
N ILE A 36 -12.74 -8.03 15.23
CA ILE A 36 -13.12 -6.62 15.11
C ILE A 36 -13.07 -6.19 13.64
N ILE A 37 -11.97 -6.46 12.93
CA ILE A 37 -11.84 -6.12 11.51
C ILE A 37 -12.97 -6.75 10.67
N ALA A 38 -13.26 -8.03 10.90
CA ALA A 38 -14.31 -8.75 10.18
C ALA A 38 -15.69 -8.07 10.31
N THR A 39 -16.01 -7.48 11.47
CA THR A 39 -17.30 -6.77 11.65
C THR A 39 -17.41 -5.47 10.85
N TYR A 40 -16.30 -4.91 10.38
CA TYR A 40 -16.25 -3.61 9.70
C TYR A 40 -15.82 -3.68 8.23
N VAL A 41 -15.51 -4.87 7.73
CA VAL A 41 -15.16 -5.13 6.33
C VAL A 41 -16.27 -5.93 5.66
N LYS A 42 -16.61 -5.60 4.42
CA LYS A 42 -17.53 -6.41 3.63
C LYS A 42 -16.84 -7.73 3.26
N HIS A 43 -17.44 -8.85 3.66
CA HIS A 43 -16.95 -10.16 3.26
C HIS A 43 -17.30 -10.46 1.80
N ASP A 44 -16.28 -10.68 0.97
CA ASP A 44 -16.41 -11.34 -0.33
C ASP A 44 -15.96 -12.80 -0.19
N ARG A 45 -16.87 -13.75 -0.41
CA ARG A 45 -16.60 -15.21 -0.33
C ARG A 45 -15.53 -15.69 -1.32
N ARG A 46 -15.26 -14.90 -2.36
CA ARG A 46 -14.20 -15.18 -3.34
C ARG A 46 -12.81 -14.85 -2.80
N PHE A 47 -12.75 -14.02 -1.76
CA PHE A 47 -11.50 -13.61 -1.13
C PHE A 47 -11.07 -14.64 -0.10
N LYS A 48 -10.09 -15.47 -0.48
CA LYS A 48 -9.48 -16.49 0.39
C LYS A 48 -7.97 -16.23 0.48
N PRO A 49 -7.38 -16.16 1.68
CA PRO A 49 -8.05 -16.11 2.98
C PRO A 49 -8.88 -14.81 3.15
N PRO A 50 -9.80 -14.77 4.14
CA PRO A 50 -10.56 -13.56 4.45
C PRO A 50 -9.68 -12.35 4.74
N VAL A 51 -10.21 -11.15 4.48
CA VAL A 51 -9.48 -9.87 4.60
C VAL A 51 -8.85 -9.70 5.98
N GLU A 52 -9.60 -10.00 7.05
CA GLU A 52 -9.13 -9.89 8.42
C GLU A 52 -7.93 -10.80 8.72
N ARG A 53 -7.87 -11.98 8.11
CA ARG A 53 -6.77 -12.92 8.30
C ARG A 53 -5.51 -12.45 7.58
N MET A 54 -5.66 -11.83 6.41
CA MET A 54 -4.56 -11.17 5.72
C MET A 54 -4.06 -9.93 6.45
N LEU A 55 -4.95 -9.04 6.89
CA LEU A 55 -4.54 -7.82 7.59
C LEU A 55 -3.86 -8.11 8.93
N ARG A 56 -4.26 -9.18 9.61
CA ARG A 56 -3.59 -9.66 10.82
C ARG A 56 -2.09 -9.88 10.61
N VAL A 57 -1.66 -10.33 9.43
CA VAL A 57 -0.24 -10.60 9.10
C VAL A 57 0.60 -9.33 9.07
N LEU A 58 -0.02 -8.21 8.71
CA LEU A 58 0.66 -6.92 8.62
C LEU A 58 1.06 -6.40 10.00
N VAL A 59 0.33 -6.76 11.07
CA VAL A 59 0.64 -6.32 12.43
C VAL A 59 2.04 -6.76 12.89
N PRO A 60 2.38 -8.08 12.92
CA PRO A 60 3.73 -8.51 13.26
C PRO A 60 4.78 -8.03 12.26
N ASN A 61 4.43 -7.87 10.99
CA ASN A 61 5.34 -7.32 10.00
C ASN A 61 5.77 -5.88 10.37
N ILE A 62 4.81 -4.99 10.60
CA ILE A 62 5.04 -3.58 10.94
C ILE A 62 5.84 -3.45 12.25
N LEU A 63 5.59 -4.33 13.23
CA LEU A 63 6.24 -4.27 14.54
C LEU A 63 7.66 -4.84 14.55
N THR A 64 7.97 -5.81 13.68
CA THR A 64 9.25 -6.56 13.78
C THR A 64 10.21 -6.33 12.62
N ALA A 65 9.71 -6.17 11.39
CA ALA A 65 10.54 -6.20 10.18
C ALA A 65 10.33 -4.99 9.25
N ARG A 66 9.11 -4.42 9.24
CA ARG A 66 8.69 -3.34 8.33
C ARG A 66 9.00 -3.66 6.85
N THR A 67 8.94 -4.94 6.50
CA THR A 67 9.19 -5.40 5.13
C THR A 67 8.13 -4.84 4.20
N PRO A 68 8.50 -4.29 3.04
CA PRO A 68 7.53 -3.81 2.09
C PRO A 68 6.59 -4.94 1.61
N ILE A 69 5.37 -4.58 1.20
CA ILE A 69 4.32 -5.55 0.87
C ILE A 69 4.74 -6.52 -0.25
N TYR A 70 5.55 -6.08 -1.21
CA TYR A 70 6.03 -6.93 -2.31
C TYR A 70 7.04 -8.01 -1.86
N GLU A 71 7.64 -7.87 -0.67
CA GLU A 71 8.55 -8.85 -0.06
C GLU A 71 7.87 -9.66 1.07
N ILE A 72 6.56 -9.50 1.28
CA ILE A 72 5.85 -10.11 2.42
C ILE A 72 5.91 -11.64 2.41
N ALA A 73 5.83 -12.25 1.23
CA ALA A 73 5.89 -13.70 1.08
C ALA A 73 7.27 -14.26 1.45
N ASP A 74 8.33 -13.57 1.05
CA ASP A 74 9.72 -13.93 1.40
C ASP A 74 10.00 -13.76 2.89
N TRP A 75 9.40 -12.74 3.50
CA TRP A 75 9.45 -12.55 4.95
C TRP A 75 8.71 -13.68 5.68
N LEU A 76 7.49 -14.03 5.27
CA LEU A 76 6.72 -15.14 5.84
C LEU A 76 7.46 -16.47 5.73
N ALA A 77 8.12 -16.73 4.61
CA ALA A 77 8.93 -17.92 4.39
C ALA A 77 10.11 -18.05 5.39
N ARG A 78 10.41 -17.03 6.19
CA ARG A 78 11.41 -17.08 7.28
C ARG A 78 10.84 -17.40 8.64
N LEU A 79 9.54 -17.25 8.82
CA LEU A 79 8.87 -17.42 10.09
C LEU A 79 8.34 -18.85 10.23
N ASP A 80 8.11 -19.23 11.48
CA ASP A 80 7.28 -20.39 11.78
C ASP A 80 5.81 -19.97 11.62
N GLU A 81 5.10 -20.58 10.66
CA GLU A 81 3.68 -20.31 10.36
C GLU A 81 2.81 -20.37 11.62
N SER A 82 3.12 -21.30 12.53
CA SER A 82 2.42 -21.48 13.80
C SER A 82 2.57 -20.29 14.75
N SER A 83 3.70 -19.58 14.70
CA SER A 83 3.96 -18.39 15.52
C SER A 83 3.10 -17.19 15.14
N LEU A 84 2.60 -17.17 13.90
CA LEU A 84 1.67 -16.18 13.39
C LEU A 84 0.22 -16.65 13.48
N GLY A 85 -0.02 -17.89 13.90
CA GLY A 85 -1.32 -18.57 13.92
C GLY A 85 -2.04 -18.52 12.57
N ILE A 86 -1.28 -18.66 11.48
CA ILE A 86 -1.75 -18.80 10.10
C ILE A 86 -1.48 -20.24 9.69
N ASP A 87 -2.37 -20.86 8.93
CA ASP A 87 -2.10 -22.19 8.40
C ASP A 87 -1.22 -22.15 7.13
N ARG A 88 -0.75 -23.33 6.70
CA ARG A 88 0.13 -23.45 5.54
C ARG A 88 -0.57 -23.07 4.22
N GLU A 89 -1.86 -23.33 4.09
CA GLU A 89 -2.62 -23.03 2.87
C GLU A 89 -2.87 -21.53 2.74
N GLU A 90 -3.16 -20.87 3.86
CA GLU A 90 -3.27 -19.43 3.99
C GLU A 90 -1.94 -18.74 3.67
N THR A 91 -0.82 -19.29 4.14
CA THR A 91 0.52 -18.78 3.85
C THR A 91 0.82 -18.76 2.36
N ALA A 92 0.46 -19.83 1.63
CA ALA A 92 0.63 -19.89 0.18
C ALA A 92 -0.23 -18.86 -0.58
N SER A 93 -1.30 -18.38 0.05
CA SER A 93 -2.20 -17.38 -0.51
C SER A 93 -1.82 -15.94 -0.13
N ILE A 94 -0.77 -15.73 0.67
CA ILE A 94 -0.33 -14.40 1.06
C ILE A 94 0.74 -13.91 0.09
N HIS A 95 0.36 -12.94 -0.73
CA HIS A 95 1.24 -12.18 -1.58
C HIS A 95 0.73 -10.75 -1.72
N ASP A 96 1.52 -9.91 -2.38
CA ASP A 96 1.37 -8.46 -2.48
C ASP A 96 0.04 -7.99 -3.09
N ASP A 97 -0.38 -8.52 -4.24
CA ASP A 97 -1.66 -8.17 -4.89
C ASP A 97 -2.85 -8.48 -3.98
N ARG A 98 -2.81 -9.62 -3.29
CA ARG A 98 -3.84 -9.97 -2.31
C ARG A 98 -3.80 -9.02 -1.11
N MET A 99 -2.63 -8.73 -0.56
CA MET A 99 -2.50 -7.76 0.54
C MET A 99 -3.02 -6.38 0.15
N GLY A 100 -2.71 -5.91 -1.06
CA GLY A 100 -3.24 -4.67 -1.61
C GLY A 100 -4.77 -4.65 -1.67
N LYS A 101 -5.38 -5.74 -2.16
CA LYS A 101 -6.86 -5.88 -2.20
C LYS A 101 -7.47 -5.92 -0.80
N ALA A 102 -6.84 -6.58 0.17
CA ALA A 102 -7.31 -6.57 1.57
C ALA A 102 -7.25 -5.17 2.18
N LEU A 103 -6.15 -4.45 1.99
CA LEU A 103 -6.01 -3.06 2.45
C LEU A 103 -7.06 -2.16 1.78
N GLN A 104 -7.28 -2.31 0.48
CA GLN A 104 -8.32 -1.59 -0.23
C GLN A 104 -9.72 -1.90 0.33
N ALA A 105 -10.04 -3.17 0.57
CA ALA A 105 -11.31 -3.59 1.13
C ALA A 105 -11.52 -3.04 2.55
N PHE A 106 -10.48 -3.03 3.39
CA PHE A 106 -10.52 -2.41 4.71
C PHE A 106 -10.77 -0.91 4.61
N GLN A 107 -10.08 -0.24 3.69
CA GLN A 107 -10.18 1.19 3.55
C GLN A 107 -11.51 1.66 2.97
N GLN A 108 -12.12 0.87 2.09
CA GLN A 108 -13.50 1.06 1.62
C GLN A 108 -14.54 0.67 2.67
N GLY A 109 -14.16 -0.13 3.66
CA GLY A 109 -14.98 -0.47 4.82
C GLY A 109 -15.03 0.64 5.86
N ARG A 110 -15.50 0.29 7.06
CA ARG A 110 -15.63 1.21 8.20
C ARG A 110 -14.36 1.23 9.05
N HIS A 111 -13.20 1.43 8.41
CA HIS A 111 -11.87 1.36 9.06
C HIS A 111 -11.75 2.27 10.28
N LYS A 112 -12.34 3.47 10.27
CA LYS A 112 -12.34 4.38 11.44
C LYS A 112 -13.04 3.77 12.65
N ASP A 113 -14.17 3.10 12.42
CA ASP A 113 -14.92 2.43 13.49
C ASP A 113 -14.17 1.19 14.00
N ALA A 114 -13.49 0.47 13.11
CA ALA A 114 -12.59 -0.62 13.49
C ALA A 114 -11.45 -0.11 14.39
N SER A 115 -10.79 0.99 14.02
CA SER A 115 -9.74 1.62 14.83
C SER A 115 -10.27 2.08 16.19
N PHE A 116 -11.45 2.71 16.22
CA PHE A 116 -12.07 3.14 17.47
C PHE A 116 -12.42 1.94 18.38
N ARG A 117 -12.98 0.86 17.81
CA ARG A 117 -13.24 -0.37 18.56
C ARG A 117 -11.99 -1.04 19.06
N LEU A 118 -10.90 -1.04 18.29
CA LEU A 118 -9.61 -1.55 18.73
C LEU A 118 -9.05 -0.73 19.90
N ALA A 119 -9.19 0.59 19.87
CA ALA A 119 -8.79 1.44 20.99
C ALA A 119 -9.59 1.13 22.26
N LEU A 120 -10.93 1.04 22.15
CA LEU A 120 -11.78 0.65 23.29
C LEU A 120 -11.45 -0.76 23.82
N SER A 121 -11.27 -1.73 22.93
CA SER A 121 -10.85 -3.10 23.28
C SER A 121 -9.52 -3.07 24.02
N SER A 122 -8.58 -2.23 23.59
CA SER A 122 -7.26 -2.11 24.26
C SER A 122 -7.38 -1.53 25.66
N ILE A 123 -8.21 -0.50 25.85
CA ILE A 123 -8.46 0.10 27.17
C ILE A 123 -9.07 -0.94 28.12
N GLU A 124 -10.06 -1.69 27.65
CA GLU A 124 -10.75 -2.71 28.45
C GLU A 124 -9.85 -3.90 28.78
N VAL A 125 -9.19 -4.49 27.77
CA VAL A 125 -8.39 -5.72 27.90
C VAL A 125 -7.10 -5.53 28.71
N PHE A 126 -6.54 -4.32 28.69
CA PHE A 126 -5.30 -3.98 29.38
C PHE A 126 -5.50 -3.01 30.54
N GLU A 127 -6.76 -2.68 30.89
CA GLU A 127 -7.11 -1.79 32.01
C GLU A 127 -6.31 -0.47 31.97
N LEU A 128 -6.25 0.15 30.79
CA LEU A 128 -5.42 1.33 30.57
C LEU A 128 -5.99 2.53 31.36
N ASP A 129 -5.13 3.17 32.16
CA ASP A 129 -5.50 4.42 32.82
C ASP A 129 -5.68 5.53 31.79
N CYS A 130 -6.93 5.97 31.63
CA CYS A 130 -7.32 7.02 30.70
C CYS A 130 -7.41 8.41 31.38
N SER A 131 -6.96 8.56 32.63
CA SER A 131 -6.94 9.84 33.35
C SER A 131 -6.09 10.90 32.63
N ARG A 132 -5.06 10.45 31.91
CA ARG A 132 -4.20 11.27 31.05
C ARG A 132 -3.93 10.54 29.74
N ILE A 133 -4.58 10.99 28.68
CA ILE A 133 -4.32 10.51 27.33
C ILE A 133 -3.36 11.49 26.64
N HIS A 134 -2.16 11.03 26.31
CA HIS A 134 -1.25 11.76 25.45
C HIS A 134 -1.26 11.13 24.06
N GLN A 135 -1.79 11.86 23.08
CA GLN A 135 -1.75 11.46 21.69
C GLN A 135 -0.48 12.05 21.07
N ASP A 136 0.62 11.28 21.13
CA ASP A 136 1.86 11.62 20.44
C ASP A 136 1.75 11.20 18.97
N THR A 137 1.03 11.99 18.16
CA THR A 137 0.84 11.69 16.75
C THR A 137 2.11 11.97 15.95
N THR A 138 2.78 10.87 15.62
CA THR A 138 3.61 10.56 14.44
C THR A 138 3.71 11.61 13.33
N THR A 139 4.94 11.78 12.84
CA THR A 139 5.36 12.53 11.65
C THR A 139 4.36 12.46 10.49
N VAL A 140 3.90 13.63 10.03
CA VAL A 140 3.29 13.76 8.71
C VAL A 140 4.39 13.86 7.68
N THR A 141 4.52 12.86 6.81
CA THR A 141 5.46 12.92 5.68
C THR A 141 4.69 13.23 4.40
N LEU A 142 4.98 14.40 3.81
CA LEU A 142 4.36 14.87 2.58
C LEU A 142 5.27 14.53 1.38
N TYR A 143 4.81 13.65 0.50
CA TYR A 143 5.49 13.33 -0.76
C TYR A 143 4.71 13.89 -1.95
N VAL A 144 5.31 14.84 -2.68
CA VAL A 144 4.70 15.48 -3.86
C VAL A 144 5.75 15.54 -4.97
N GLU A 145 5.47 14.89 -6.09
CA GLU A 145 6.42 14.79 -7.21
C GLU A 145 5.83 15.43 -8.48
N ARG A 146 6.67 16.12 -9.25
CA ARG A 146 6.39 16.58 -10.62
C ARG A 146 7.11 15.64 -11.57
N TYR A 147 6.38 15.10 -12.56
CA TYR A 147 7.01 14.27 -13.59
C TYR A 147 7.17 15.05 -14.89
N GLU A 148 8.26 14.78 -15.59
CA GLU A 148 8.53 15.30 -16.92
C GLU A 148 8.90 14.13 -17.81
N VAL A 149 8.15 13.94 -18.88
CA VAL A 149 8.38 12.88 -19.86
C VAL A 149 8.93 13.52 -21.12
N VAL A 150 10.16 13.15 -21.48
CA VAL A 150 10.84 13.63 -22.69
C VAL A 150 10.81 12.51 -23.73
N ASP A 151 10.20 12.78 -24.88
CA ASP A 151 10.10 11.90 -26.05
C ASP A 151 10.63 12.64 -27.29
N GLY A 152 11.92 12.46 -27.57
CA GLY A 152 12.64 13.29 -28.55
C GLY A 152 12.60 14.77 -28.16
N ASP A 153 12.08 15.62 -29.04
CA ASP A 153 11.89 17.05 -28.80
C ASP A 153 10.56 17.37 -28.06
N ARG A 154 9.71 16.38 -27.78
CA ARG A 154 8.46 16.58 -27.05
C ARG A 154 8.67 16.42 -25.55
N VAL A 155 8.26 17.44 -24.80
CA VAL A 155 8.24 17.41 -23.33
C VAL A 155 6.79 17.43 -22.86
N SER A 156 6.40 16.43 -22.07
CA SER A 156 5.10 16.37 -21.38
C SER A 156 5.30 16.52 -19.88
N VAL A 157 4.74 17.57 -19.30
CA VAL A 157 4.84 17.85 -17.86
C VAL A 157 3.57 17.40 -17.16
N PHE A 158 3.72 16.60 -16.12
CA PHE A 158 2.66 16.22 -15.19
C PHE A 158 2.86 17.01 -13.90
N PRO A 159 2.03 18.03 -13.62
CA PRO A 159 2.21 18.88 -12.47
C PRO A 159 2.00 18.09 -11.18
N ALA A 160 2.72 18.48 -10.13
CA ALA A 160 2.54 17.92 -8.80
C ALA A 160 1.12 18.23 -8.31
N ARG A 161 0.41 17.23 -7.76
CA ARG A 161 -0.97 17.38 -7.28
C ARG A 161 -1.11 16.78 -5.89
N LEU A 162 -1.62 17.59 -4.96
CA LEU A 162 -2.00 17.12 -3.63
C LEU A 162 -3.32 16.34 -3.70
N ASN A 163 -3.30 15.11 -3.20
CA ASN A 163 -4.51 14.34 -2.95
C ASN A 163 -5.26 14.86 -1.70
N PRO A 164 -6.52 14.46 -1.45
CA PRO A 164 -7.30 14.96 -0.32
C PRO A 164 -6.67 14.74 1.06
N VAL A 165 -5.86 13.68 1.23
CA VAL A 165 -5.16 13.39 2.49
C VAL A 165 -3.95 14.30 2.67
N GLN A 166 -3.23 14.59 1.59
CA GLN A 166 -2.05 15.47 1.56
C GLN A 166 -2.38 16.95 1.77
N ARG A 167 -3.63 17.37 1.52
CA ARG A 167 -4.08 18.76 1.79
C ARG A 167 -4.30 19.04 3.26
N GLN A 168 -4.79 18.05 4.03
CA GLN A 168 -5.06 18.21 5.46
C GLN A 168 -3.87 18.80 6.25
N PRO A 169 -2.63 18.30 6.09
CA PRO A 169 -1.48 18.87 6.77
C PRO A 169 -0.90 20.14 6.15
N VAL A 170 -1.35 20.55 4.96
CA VAL A 170 -0.98 21.84 4.32
C VAL A 170 -1.88 22.96 4.85
N ASP A 171 -3.15 22.66 5.13
CA ASP A 171 -4.10 23.58 5.75
C ASP A 171 -3.74 23.91 7.21
N LEU A 172 -3.25 22.92 7.97
CA LEU A 172 -2.84 23.06 9.37
C LEU A 172 -1.77 24.16 9.65
N PRO A 173 -0.72 24.31 8.82
CA PRO A 173 0.26 25.40 8.91
C PRO A 173 -0.04 26.60 8.00
N GLU A 174 -1.23 26.70 7.39
CA GLU A 174 -1.61 27.77 6.43
C GLU A 174 -0.65 27.89 5.22
N VAL A 175 -0.05 26.78 4.77
CA VAL A 175 0.89 26.80 3.64
C VAL A 175 0.10 26.93 2.32
N PRO A 176 0.35 27.93 1.46
CA PRO A 176 -0.40 28.09 0.22
C PRO A 176 -0.23 26.88 -0.72
N GLU A 177 -1.34 26.31 -1.22
CA GLU A 177 -1.31 25.22 -2.21
C GLU A 177 -0.52 25.58 -3.48
N SER A 178 -0.41 26.88 -3.80
CA SER A 178 0.36 27.39 -4.92
C SER A 178 1.85 27.01 -4.86
N LEU A 179 2.42 26.79 -3.68
CA LEU A 179 3.81 26.36 -3.53
C LEU A 179 4.08 24.97 -4.12
N TYR A 180 3.04 24.13 -4.21
CA TYR A 180 3.12 22.80 -4.82
C TYR A 180 2.79 22.82 -6.31
N ARG A 181 2.28 23.95 -6.84
CA ARG A 181 1.93 24.11 -8.26
C ARG A 181 3.05 24.84 -8.99
N GLN A 182 4.08 24.10 -9.38
CA GLN A 182 5.09 24.63 -10.30
C GLN A 182 4.52 24.61 -11.73
N GLU A 183 4.06 25.76 -12.21
CA GLU A 183 3.74 25.98 -13.62
C GLU A 183 5.03 25.79 -14.44
N PRO A 184 4.98 25.09 -15.59
CA PRO A 184 6.16 24.95 -16.44
C PRO A 184 6.62 26.34 -16.89
N SER A 185 7.88 26.69 -16.62
CA SER A 185 8.47 27.93 -17.08
C SER A 185 8.43 27.97 -18.61
N THR A 186 7.57 28.80 -19.18
CA THR A 186 7.51 29.09 -20.61
C THR A 186 8.81 29.80 -21.02
N SER A 187 9.87 29.04 -21.28
CA SER A 187 11.03 29.52 -22.03
C SER A 187 10.85 29.11 -23.49
N ALA A 188 10.70 30.12 -24.33
CA ALA A 188 10.20 30.02 -25.68
C ALA A 188 11.17 29.30 -26.63
N ALA A 189 10.65 28.28 -27.33
CA ALA A 189 11.13 27.91 -28.66
C ALA A 189 9.93 27.98 -29.62
N GLN A 190 9.76 29.12 -30.28
CA GLN A 190 8.80 29.25 -31.38
C GLN A 190 9.23 28.33 -32.53
N PRO A 191 8.37 27.40 -33.00
CA PRO A 191 8.70 26.60 -34.17
C PRO A 191 8.65 27.49 -35.43
N ARG A 192 9.80 27.60 -36.11
CA ARG A 192 9.92 28.23 -37.43
C ARG A 192 8.98 27.52 -38.42
N ARG A 193 8.08 28.26 -39.07
CA ARG A 193 7.21 27.75 -40.16
C ARG A 193 8.07 27.20 -41.31
N PRO A 194 7.88 25.95 -41.77
CA PRO A 194 8.39 25.53 -43.06
C PRO A 194 7.47 26.02 -44.19
N ALA A 195 8.11 26.31 -45.33
CA ALA A 195 7.54 26.93 -46.53
C ALA A 195 6.46 26.07 -47.22
N LYS A 196 5.48 26.75 -47.83
CA LYS A 196 4.45 26.13 -48.69
C LYS A 196 5.12 25.55 -49.95
N THR A 197 4.93 24.26 -50.20
CA THR A 197 5.18 23.60 -51.49
C THR A 197 3.86 23.36 -52.25
N PRO A 198 3.89 23.28 -53.60
CA PRO A 198 2.77 23.66 -54.46
C PRO A 198 1.75 22.54 -54.72
N LYS A 199 0.53 22.96 -55.08
CA LYS A 199 -0.60 22.11 -55.50
C LYS A 199 -0.24 21.29 -56.75
N HIS A 200 -0.42 19.97 -56.70
CA HIS A 200 -0.57 19.13 -57.90
C HIS A 200 -2.06 18.86 -58.17
N HIS A 201 -2.54 19.37 -59.30
CA HIS A 201 -3.79 18.99 -59.95
C HIS A 201 -3.57 17.79 -60.87
N SER A 202 -4.56 16.88 -60.92
CA SER A 202 -5.18 16.28 -62.13
C SER A 202 -5.97 15.01 -61.75
N PRO A 203 -6.90 14.48 -62.58
CA PRO A 203 -8.04 15.12 -63.26
C PRO A 203 -9.35 14.26 -63.06
N PRO A 204 -10.50 14.58 -63.67
CA PRO A 204 -11.81 14.01 -63.27
C PRO A 204 -12.13 12.69 -63.97
N THR A 205 -13.00 11.86 -63.37
CA THR A 205 -13.61 10.70 -64.04
C THR A 205 -15.13 10.90 -64.07
N GLU A 206 -15.64 11.27 -65.25
CA GLU A 206 -17.07 11.28 -65.57
C GLU A 206 -17.56 9.87 -65.93
N ARG A 207 -18.87 9.66 -65.67
CA ARG A 207 -19.64 8.48 -66.03
C ARG A 207 -20.19 8.64 -67.45
N GLY A 208 -20.28 7.53 -68.19
CA GLY A 208 -21.42 7.26 -69.07
C GLY A 208 -21.16 7.19 -70.57
N ILE A 209 -21.32 5.96 -71.08
CA ILE A 209 -21.58 5.50 -72.47
C ILE A 209 -20.37 5.48 -73.40
#